data_AF-A0AAD8UJ93-F1
#
_entry.id   AF-A0AAD8UJ93-F1
#
_cell.length_a   1.000
_cell.length_b   1.000
_cell.length_c   1.000
_cell.angle_alpha   90.00
_cell.angle_beta   90.00
_cell.angle_gamma   90.00
#
_symmetry.space_group_name_H-M   'P 1'
#
loop_
_entity.id
_entity.type
_entity.pdbx_description
1 polymer ?
#
loop_
_entity_poly.entity_id
_entity_poly.type
_entity_poly.pdbx_seq_one_letter_code
_entity_poly.pdbx_strand_id
1 'polypeptide(L)'
;MSLKSSKHQPQLHAPYAMADFDDDCAWPRRLLHVPSMTSMQWSPGNYYGNDLAPRYIAISYTWGRWRLKSATQHPDVKGLPVKGVTWEMPRVDPDHFTMGEMENLLISALKLSTEVRAFDNPGEPVPQIHHVWLDVACIDQTRGSTEMALEVGRQAKIFKGATHTFAWLTTLSRQGYLSQTERLQQQAKLLRAEAKSGIERVQRGLEGTRQEIELLSLDPWFSSLWTLQEAYLCPQSVFISRQGELMSPSEIDNPAERPMLLSDFIDYCDHMMTIVTSHEKKPQTIDPNDKYLLALKHAIERSGMIGLRSSLPVTLLGAARHRTTTRATDRVYGIMQIFGFQLGKSRPGCDPHVEFSLPELEDELGRELLIREPIMSQMHIFEVPPQAGKRWRISPDSQPTRRLNYGEGKAVFDDMSVKAELSTVALKEVNWGHFSGKLCKFSTLVEIWNSKVGWTGGNIDLDGPEQWTAVHGPELARKEAIAFSQQHPNAVLLLLGLREIKAPPPDWSMPVGLLLVPFSGQPGISETSNVWLRAGICQWWTSTDPDHSPEVVGTLQGESEEWILSAGAFG
;
A
#
# COMPACT_ATOMS: atom_id res chain seq x y z
N MET A 1 -5.24 62.01 -45.04
CA MET A 1 -6.17 61.21 -44.19
C MET A 1 -6.25 59.80 -44.79
N SER A 2 -5.20 59.00 -44.62
CA SER A 2 -4.95 58.00 -43.54
C SER A 2 -5.83 56.75 -43.65
N LEU A 3 -5.29 55.77 -44.41
CA LEU A 3 -5.67 54.36 -44.49
C LEU A 3 -5.24 53.64 -43.21
N LYS A 4 -6.16 52.93 -42.55
CA LYS A 4 -5.85 52.12 -41.36
C LYS A 4 -5.39 50.71 -41.77
N SER A 5 -4.13 50.45 -41.42
CA SER A 5 -3.44 49.16 -41.40
C SER A 5 -4.19 48.11 -40.57
N SER A 6 -4.41 46.92 -41.14
CA SER A 6 -4.74 45.71 -40.37
C SER A 6 -3.44 45.12 -39.82
N LYS A 7 -3.38 44.95 -38.50
CA LYS A 7 -2.30 44.23 -37.84
C LYS A 7 -2.69 42.76 -37.78
N HIS A 8 -1.94 41.91 -38.47
CA HIS A 8 -1.91 40.47 -38.22
C HIS A 8 -1.47 40.23 -36.77
N GLN A 9 -2.36 39.64 -35.97
CA GLN A 9 -1.97 38.97 -34.74
C GLN A 9 -1.28 37.65 -35.11
N PRO A 10 -0.10 37.33 -34.55
CA PRO A 10 0.49 36.02 -34.74
C PRO A 10 -0.40 34.98 -34.03
N GLN A 11 -0.81 33.97 -34.78
CA GLN A 11 -1.43 32.77 -34.23
C GLN A 11 -0.48 32.18 -33.18
N LEU A 12 -0.94 32.13 -31.94
CA LEU A 12 -0.32 31.33 -30.88
C LEU A 12 -0.39 29.86 -31.33
N HIS A 13 0.76 29.32 -31.76
CA HIS A 13 0.91 27.89 -31.99
C HIS A 13 0.55 27.17 -30.68
N ALA A 14 -0.47 26.31 -30.75
CA ALA A 14 -0.75 25.36 -29.69
C ALA A 14 0.50 24.49 -29.44
N PRO A 15 0.88 24.23 -28.18
CA PRO A 15 2.03 23.39 -27.88
C PRO A 15 1.80 22.00 -28.48
N TYR A 16 2.81 21.49 -29.18
CA TYR A 16 2.87 20.16 -29.77
C TYR A 16 2.38 19.11 -28.76
N ALA A 17 1.17 18.58 -28.98
CA ALA A 17 0.76 17.35 -28.34
C ALA A 17 1.74 16.24 -28.78
N MET A 18 2.30 15.50 -27.83
CA MET A 18 3.18 14.34 -28.09
C MET A 18 2.38 13.26 -28.84
N ALA A 19 2.32 13.35 -30.17
CA ALA A 19 1.57 12.41 -31.00
C ALA A 19 2.15 10.98 -30.97
N ASP A 20 3.38 10.80 -30.48
CA ASP A 20 4.16 9.55 -30.65
C ASP A 20 4.59 8.86 -29.34
N PHE A 21 4.21 9.38 -28.16
CA PHE A 21 4.56 8.69 -26.91
C PHE A 21 3.53 7.61 -26.58
N ASP A 22 4.00 6.37 -26.52
CA ASP A 22 3.18 5.23 -26.13
C ASP A 22 2.88 5.26 -24.62
N ASP A 23 1.61 5.48 -24.27
CA ASP A 23 1.15 5.48 -22.87
C ASP A 23 1.28 4.10 -22.20
N ASP A 24 1.46 3.04 -22.97
CA ASP A 24 1.77 1.71 -22.45
C ASP A 24 3.27 1.47 -22.24
N CYS A 25 4.13 2.35 -22.77
CA CYS A 25 5.59 2.26 -22.62
C CYS A 25 6.01 2.13 -21.15
N ALA A 26 7.00 1.30 -20.85
CA ALA A 26 7.53 1.13 -19.49
C ALA A 26 8.44 2.28 -19.03
N TRP A 27 8.89 3.12 -19.97
CA TRP A 27 9.92 4.13 -19.76
C TRP A 27 9.34 5.49 -19.37
N PRO A 28 9.99 6.28 -18.49
CA PRO A 28 9.49 7.61 -18.13
C PRO A 28 9.36 8.55 -19.33
N ARG A 29 8.45 9.53 -19.32
CA ARG A 29 8.41 10.53 -20.41
C ARG A 29 9.69 11.36 -20.45
N ARG A 30 10.35 11.53 -19.29
CA ARG A 30 11.58 12.30 -19.16
C ARG A 30 12.52 11.70 -18.13
N LEU A 31 13.81 11.90 -18.33
CA LEU A 31 14.87 11.58 -17.37
C LEU A 31 15.80 12.78 -17.22
N LEU A 32 16.21 13.08 -15.99
CA LEU A 32 17.22 14.09 -15.71
C LEU A 32 18.61 13.48 -15.94
N HIS A 33 19.30 13.94 -16.97
CA HIS A 33 20.74 13.69 -17.11
C HIS A 33 21.49 14.61 -16.16
N VAL A 34 21.99 14.05 -15.05
CA VAL A 34 22.57 14.80 -13.93
C VAL A 34 23.83 15.57 -14.34
N PRO A 35 24.79 15.02 -15.11
CA PRO A 35 26.01 15.76 -15.47
C PRO A 35 25.75 17.07 -16.24
N SER A 36 24.71 17.12 -17.08
CA SER A 36 24.36 18.34 -17.83
C SER A 36 23.21 19.13 -17.20
N MET A 37 22.63 18.64 -16.10
CA MET A 37 21.39 19.12 -15.49
C MET A 37 20.29 19.37 -16.53
N THR A 38 20.08 18.42 -17.44
CA THR A 38 19.10 18.53 -18.53
C THR A 38 18.06 17.43 -18.41
N SER A 39 16.79 17.80 -18.31
CA SER A 39 15.67 16.87 -18.40
C SER A 39 15.45 16.49 -19.86
N MET A 40 15.87 15.29 -20.23
CA MET A 40 15.78 14.76 -21.58
C MET A 40 14.41 14.14 -21.79
N GLN A 41 13.75 14.50 -22.88
CA GLN A 41 12.48 13.91 -23.28
C GLN A 41 12.73 12.56 -23.97
N TRP A 42 11.84 11.61 -23.72
CA TRP A 42 11.80 10.34 -24.43
C TRP A 42 11.58 10.56 -25.93
N SER A 43 12.19 9.70 -26.74
CA SER A 43 11.97 9.60 -28.17
C SER A 43 11.89 8.13 -28.63
N PRO A 44 11.28 7.84 -29.81
CA PRO A 44 11.04 6.48 -30.26
C PRO A 44 12.28 5.58 -30.20
N GLY A 45 12.12 4.39 -29.63
CA GLY A 45 13.23 3.49 -29.32
C GLY A 45 13.78 3.63 -27.90
N ASN A 46 13.14 4.42 -27.04
CA ASN A 46 13.58 4.70 -25.66
C ASN A 46 14.90 5.48 -25.59
N TYR A 47 15.08 6.41 -26.52
CA TYR A 47 16.22 7.32 -26.51
C TYR A 47 15.94 8.52 -25.61
N TYR A 48 16.94 8.88 -24.79
CA TYR A 48 17.00 10.11 -24.02
C TYR A 48 18.25 10.86 -24.44
N GLY A 49 18.10 11.84 -25.33
CA GLY A 49 19.25 12.42 -26.02
C GLY A 49 19.94 11.37 -26.91
N ASN A 50 21.20 11.06 -26.61
CA ASN A 50 21.98 10.07 -27.35
C ASN A 50 21.98 8.68 -26.70
N ASP A 51 21.40 8.55 -25.50
CA ASP A 51 21.45 7.32 -24.73
C ASP A 51 20.24 6.44 -25.02
N LEU A 52 20.51 5.23 -25.54
CA LEU A 52 19.50 4.22 -25.82
C LEU A 52 19.15 3.47 -24.52
N ALA A 53 17.88 3.54 -24.11
CA ALA A 53 17.34 2.82 -22.97
C ALA A 53 18.25 2.90 -21.72
N PRO A 54 18.63 4.12 -21.27
CA PRO A 54 19.63 4.28 -20.21
C PRO A 54 19.11 3.73 -18.89
N ARG A 55 19.99 3.11 -18.11
CA ARG A 55 19.70 2.85 -16.69
C ARG A 55 19.47 4.18 -15.97
N TYR A 56 18.55 4.19 -15.02
CA TYR A 56 18.25 5.37 -14.22
C TYR A 56 17.96 5.01 -12.76
N ILE A 57 18.11 6.00 -11.88
CA ILE A 57 17.77 5.95 -10.46
C ILE A 57 16.44 6.67 -10.26
N ALA A 58 15.55 6.17 -9.41
CA ALA A 58 14.39 6.92 -8.94
C ALA A 58 14.66 7.50 -7.54
N ILE A 59 14.34 8.78 -7.33
CA ILE A 59 14.43 9.42 -6.02
C ILE A 59 13.03 9.68 -5.49
N SER A 60 12.73 9.06 -4.36
CA SER A 60 11.51 9.22 -3.57
C SER A 60 11.74 10.25 -2.47
N TYR A 61 10.94 11.32 -2.46
CA TYR A 61 11.05 12.41 -1.49
C TYR A 61 9.75 13.23 -1.44
N THR A 62 9.72 14.28 -0.61
CA THR A 62 8.57 15.18 -0.53
C THR A 62 9.02 16.63 -0.57
N TRP A 63 8.32 17.45 -1.36
CA TRP A 63 8.62 18.87 -1.53
C TRP A 63 7.36 19.74 -1.65
N GLY A 64 6.26 19.20 -2.18
CA GLY A 64 5.07 19.98 -2.53
C GLY A 64 4.44 20.79 -1.39
N ARG A 65 4.51 20.28 -0.15
CA ARG A 65 4.02 20.99 1.06
C ARG A 65 4.84 22.24 1.40
N TRP A 66 6.10 22.25 0.97
CA TRP A 66 7.08 23.31 1.19
C TRP A 66 7.32 24.16 -0.07
N ARG A 67 6.48 24.02 -1.10
CA ARG A 67 6.56 24.85 -2.30
C ARG A 67 6.27 26.31 -1.94
N LEU A 68 7.21 27.20 -2.23
CA LEU A 68 7.03 28.64 -2.08
C LEU A 68 6.04 29.16 -3.14
N LYS A 69 4.94 29.77 -2.68
CA LYS A 69 3.81 30.16 -3.55
C LYS A 69 3.95 31.55 -4.15
N SER A 70 4.67 32.45 -3.46
CA SER A 70 4.88 33.83 -3.89
C SER A 70 6.34 34.10 -4.20
N ALA A 71 6.61 34.89 -5.24
CA ALA A 71 7.94 35.42 -5.54
C ALA A 71 8.54 36.24 -4.39
N THR A 72 7.70 36.77 -3.49
CA THR A 72 8.13 37.55 -2.32
C THR A 72 8.58 36.70 -1.14
N GLN A 73 8.20 35.42 -1.08
CA GLN A 73 8.68 34.49 -0.06
C GLN A 73 10.06 33.98 -0.48
N HIS A 74 11.08 34.23 0.34
CA HIS A 74 12.48 33.90 0.06
C HIS A 74 12.89 34.24 -1.39
N PRO A 75 12.99 35.53 -1.74
CA PRO A 75 13.26 35.96 -3.12
C PRO A 75 14.64 35.53 -3.64
N ASP A 76 15.55 35.19 -2.74
CA ASP A 76 16.88 34.65 -2.99
C ASP A 76 16.88 33.16 -3.34
N VAL A 77 15.85 32.42 -2.90
CA VAL A 77 15.70 31.00 -3.22
C VAL A 77 15.30 30.84 -4.67
N LYS A 78 16.05 30.02 -5.40
CA LYS A 78 15.80 29.64 -6.78
C LYS A 78 15.38 28.18 -6.84
N GLY A 79 14.71 27.78 -7.93
CA GLY A 79 14.48 26.37 -8.23
C GLY A 79 15.77 25.72 -8.74
N LEU A 80 15.78 24.39 -8.78
CA LEU A 80 16.86 23.61 -9.36
C LEU A 80 17.13 24.07 -10.81
N PRO A 81 18.39 24.27 -11.25
CA PRO A 81 18.69 24.86 -12.57
C PRO A 81 18.58 23.83 -13.72
N VAL A 82 17.41 23.20 -13.85
CA VAL A 82 17.14 22.17 -14.87
C VAL A 82 16.91 22.80 -16.25
N LYS A 83 17.62 22.27 -17.25
CA LYS A 83 17.47 22.63 -18.66
C LYS A 83 16.53 21.67 -19.38
N GLY A 84 16.01 22.08 -20.54
CA GLY A 84 15.21 21.22 -21.42
C GLY A 84 13.72 21.14 -21.04
N VAL A 85 13.30 21.80 -19.96
CA VAL A 85 11.90 21.87 -19.50
C VAL A 85 11.28 23.21 -19.88
N THR A 86 9.95 23.23 -20.06
CA THR A 86 9.18 24.44 -20.39
C THR A 86 8.48 25.07 -19.19
N TRP A 87 8.44 24.38 -18.06
CA TRP A 87 7.80 24.84 -16.83
C TRP A 87 8.80 25.46 -15.87
N GLU A 88 8.28 26.32 -14.98
CA GLU A 88 9.06 26.91 -13.90
C GLU A 88 9.41 25.83 -12.86
N MET A 89 10.70 25.71 -12.55
CA MET A 89 11.18 24.82 -11.50
C MET A 89 10.66 25.28 -10.14
N PRO A 90 9.99 24.40 -9.37
CA PRO A 90 9.48 24.78 -8.07
C PRO A 90 10.58 25.26 -7.13
N ARG A 91 10.27 26.32 -6.37
CA ARG A 91 11.09 26.80 -5.26
C ARG A 91 10.60 26.13 -3.98
N VAL A 92 11.51 25.63 -3.17
CA VAL A 92 11.22 24.92 -1.91
C VAL A 92 11.73 25.76 -0.75
N ASP A 93 10.95 25.79 0.34
CA ASP A 93 11.33 26.45 1.58
C ASP A 93 12.66 25.89 2.12
N PRO A 94 13.69 26.73 2.34
CA PRO A 94 15.00 26.28 2.78
C PRO A 94 15.02 25.69 4.19
N ASP A 95 14.00 25.94 5.02
CA ASP A 95 13.85 25.29 6.33
C ASP A 95 13.62 23.77 6.19
N HIS A 96 13.08 23.33 5.05
CA HIS A 96 12.94 21.92 4.71
C HIS A 96 14.25 21.37 4.15
N PHE A 97 14.66 21.85 2.97
CA PHE A 97 15.98 21.62 2.39
C PHE A 97 16.35 22.72 1.39
N THR A 98 17.65 22.92 1.19
CA THR A 98 18.20 23.87 0.23
C THR A 98 18.42 23.23 -1.14
N MET A 99 18.45 24.02 -2.21
CA MET A 99 18.77 23.49 -3.54
C MET A 99 20.18 22.90 -3.63
N GLY A 100 21.14 23.43 -2.86
CA GLY A 100 22.49 22.85 -2.79
C GLY A 100 22.47 21.44 -2.20
N GLU A 101 21.63 21.18 -1.19
CA GLU A 101 21.42 19.83 -0.65
C GLU A 101 20.82 18.89 -1.70
N MET A 102 19.86 19.35 -2.50
CA MET A 102 19.28 18.57 -3.61
C MET A 102 20.31 18.29 -4.73
N GLU A 103 21.13 19.27 -5.12
CA GLU A 103 22.20 19.06 -6.11
C GLU A 103 23.24 18.05 -5.61
N ASN A 104 23.64 18.17 -4.35
CA ASN A 104 24.54 17.22 -3.71
C ASN A 104 23.93 15.81 -3.66
N LEU A 105 22.64 15.69 -3.32
CA LEU A 105 21.92 14.40 -3.37
C LEU A 105 22.00 13.77 -4.76
N LEU A 106 21.73 14.53 -5.83
CA LEU A 106 21.74 13.99 -7.19
C LEU A 106 23.12 13.45 -7.57
N ILE A 107 24.18 14.18 -7.21
CA ILE A 107 25.57 13.75 -7.42
C ILE A 107 25.88 12.50 -6.58
N SER A 108 25.49 12.50 -5.30
CA SER A 108 25.70 11.37 -4.40
C SER A 108 24.95 10.13 -4.85
N ALA A 109 23.70 10.25 -5.30
CA ALA A 109 22.91 9.11 -5.79
C ALA A 109 23.61 8.37 -6.94
N LEU A 110 24.24 9.09 -7.87
CA LEU A 110 25.04 8.45 -8.93
C LEU A 110 26.21 7.65 -8.35
N LYS A 111 26.95 8.21 -7.38
CA LYS A 111 28.08 7.53 -6.72
C LYS A 111 27.62 6.31 -5.93
N LEU A 112 26.56 6.47 -5.13
CA LEU A 112 26.00 5.43 -4.28
C LEU A 112 25.41 4.27 -5.08
N SER A 113 24.92 4.50 -6.31
CA SER A 113 24.45 3.40 -7.17
C SER A 113 25.54 2.36 -7.47
N THR A 114 26.81 2.82 -7.54
CA THR A 114 27.98 1.95 -7.66
C THR A 114 28.24 1.17 -6.37
N GLU A 115 28.11 1.82 -5.22
CA GLU A 115 28.34 1.21 -3.90
C GLU A 115 27.28 0.15 -3.57
N VAL A 116 25.99 0.46 -3.77
CA VAL A 116 24.87 -0.47 -3.54
C VAL A 116 25.04 -1.75 -4.34
N ARG A 117 25.40 -1.65 -5.63
CA ARG A 117 25.63 -2.84 -6.46
C ARG A 117 26.82 -3.69 -6.03
N ALA A 118 27.85 -3.07 -5.46
CA ALA A 118 29.00 -3.81 -4.97
C ALA A 118 28.62 -4.72 -3.79
N PHE A 119 27.59 -4.38 -3.01
CA PHE A 119 27.04 -5.27 -1.99
C PHE A 119 26.26 -6.43 -2.60
N ASP A 120 25.41 -6.17 -3.60
CA ASP A 120 24.57 -7.20 -4.21
C ASP A 120 25.39 -8.21 -5.04
N ASN A 121 26.41 -7.72 -5.75
CA ASN A 121 27.21 -8.52 -6.69
C ASN A 121 28.70 -8.15 -6.58
N PRO A 122 29.39 -8.60 -5.51
CA PRO A 122 30.79 -8.26 -5.29
C PRO A 122 31.67 -8.78 -6.44
N GLY A 123 32.44 -7.87 -7.04
CA GLY A 123 33.40 -8.17 -8.11
C GLY A 123 32.88 -7.98 -9.54
N GLU A 124 31.60 -7.68 -9.74
CA GLU A 124 31.08 -7.34 -11.06
C GLU A 124 31.33 -5.87 -11.42
N PRO A 125 31.77 -5.55 -12.67
CA PRO A 125 31.89 -4.18 -13.11
C PRO A 125 30.51 -3.52 -13.13
N VAL A 126 30.36 -2.43 -12.37
CA VAL A 126 29.09 -1.70 -12.29
C VAL A 126 29.01 -0.66 -13.42
N PRO A 127 28.03 -0.77 -14.33
CA PRO A 127 27.84 0.25 -15.36
C PRO A 127 27.44 1.57 -14.73
N GLN A 128 28.11 2.65 -15.15
CA GLN A 128 27.83 3.98 -14.64
C GLN A 128 26.41 4.42 -15.00
N ILE A 129 25.70 4.98 -14.02
CA ILE A 129 24.38 5.58 -14.21
C ILE A 129 24.55 7.10 -14.24
N HIS A 130 23.91 7.74 -15.21
CA HIS A 130 23.92 9.21 -15.38
C HIS A 130 22.53 9.84 -15.30
N HIS A 131 21.48 9.01 -15.30
CA HIS A 131 20.10 9.44 -15.38
C HIS A 131 19.39 9.23 -14.04
N VAL A 132 18.58 10.22 -13.68
CA VAL A 132 17.71 10.17 -12.50
C VAL A 132 16.29 10.51 -12.94
N TRP A 133 15.32 9.78 -12.43
CA TRP A 133 13.95 10.22 -12.40
C TRP A 133 13.69 10.96 -11.08
N LEU A 134 13.40 12.25 -11.21
CA LEU A 134 13.11 13.19 -10.11
C LEU A 134 11.85 13.96 -10.51
N ASP A 135 10.82 13.92 -9.67
CA ASP A 135 9.49 14.42 -9.99
C ASP A 135 9.47 15.88 -10.50
N VAL A 136 10.12 16.83 -9.82
CA VAL A 136 10.16 18.25 -10.21
C VAL A 136 10.83 18.48 -11.57
N ALA A 137 11.75 17.60 -11.95
CA ALA A 137 12.53 17.70 -13.19
C ALA A 137 11.94 16.87 -14.34
N CYS A 138 11.16 15.83 -14.03
CA CYS A 138 10.67 14.86 -15.02
C CYS A 138 9.15 14.95 -15.26
N ILE A 139 8.40 15.59 -14.36
CA ILE A 139 6.96 15.85 -14.49
C ILE A 139 6.75 17.36 -14.67
N ASP A 140 5.91 17.73 -15.64
CA ASP A 140 5.44 19.12 -15.79
C ASP A 140 4.74 19.61 -14.51
N GLN A 141 5.26 20.65 -13.89
CA GLN A 141 4.75 21.20 -12.62
C GLN A 141 3.68 22.28 -12.82
N THR A 142 3.21 22.47 -14.06
CA THR A 142 2.17 23.44 -14.43
C THR A 142 0.79 22.95 -14.02
N ARG A 143 0.03 23.79 -13.31
CA ARG A 143 -1.30 23.43 -12.82
C ARG A 143 -2.24 23.13 -13.98
N GLY A 144 -2.86 21.94 -13.95
CA GLY A 144 -3.81 21.50 -14.99
C GLY A 144 -3.15 20.92 -16.23
N SER A 145 -1.83 20.70 -16.22
CA SER A 145 -1.14 20.03 -17.32
C SER A 145 -1.65 18.60 -17.51
N THR A 146 -2.01 18.26 -18.75
CA THR A 146 -2.36 16.88 -19.14
C THR A 146 -1.15 15.95 -19.03
N GLU A 147 0.06 16.43 -19.39
CA GLU A 147 1.29 15.65 -19.27
C GLU A 147 1.59 15.29 -17.81
N MET A 148 1.37 16.24 -16.89
CA MET A 148 1.47 15.98 -15.45
C MET A 148 0.53 14.84 -15.02
N ALA A 149 -0.74 14.90 -15.43
CA ALA A 149 -1.72 13.88 -15.06
C ALA A 149 -1.36 12.49 -15.61
N LEU A 150 -0.90 12.42 -16.86
CA LEU A 150 -0.47 11.18 -17.50
C LEU A 150 0.79 10.59 -16.85
N GLU A 151 1.80 11.40 -16.55
CA GLU A 151 3.05 10.92 -15.93
C GLU A 151 2.86 10.54 -14.47
N VAL A 152 2.02 11.26 -13.71
CA VAL A 152 1.60 10.84 -12.36
C VAL A 152 0.91 9.47 -12.42
N GLY A 153 0.10 9.23 -13.45
CA GLY A 153 -0.51 7.93 -13.72
C GLY A 153 0.50 6.80 -14.02
N ARG A 154 1.78 7.11 -14.24
CA ARG A 154 2.80 6.12 -14.61
C ARG A 154 3.85 5.88 -13.53
N GLN A 155 3.76 6.55 -12.38
CA GLN A 155 4.73 6.42 -11.29
C GLN A 155 5.02 4.96 -10.91
N ALA A 156 3.99 4.10 -10.87
CA ALA A 156 4.20 2.68 -10.60
C ALA A 156 5.14 1.99 -11.60
N LYS A 157 4.96 2.22 -12.90
CA LYS A 157 5.85 1.68 -13.96
C LYS A 157 7.25 2.27 -13.83
N ILE A 158 7.36 3.56 -13.57
CA ILE A 158 8.62 4.30 -13.48
C ILE A 158 9.48 3.79 -12.32
N PHE A 159 8.91 3.65 -11.13
CA PHE A 159 9.62 3.14 -9.97
C PHE A 159 10.03 1.68 -10.14
N LYS A 160 9.17 0.85 -10.75
CA LYS A 160 9.48 -0.56 -11.07
C LYS A 160 10.60 -0.72 -12.10
N GLY A 161 10.73 0.23 -13.04
CA GLY A 161 11.77 0.23 -14.07
C GLY A 161 13.12 0.82 -13.62
N ALA A 162 13.17 1.45 -12.44
CA ALA A 162 14.40 2.05 -11.93
C ALA A 162 15.44 0.99 -11.58
N THR A 163 16.72 1.30 -11.79
CA THR A 163 17.82 0.42 -11.41
C THR A 163 18.04 0.39 -9.90
N HIS A 164 17.88 1.55 -9.26
CA HIS A 164 17.86 1.72 -7.82
C HIS A 164 16.81 2.76 -7.46
N THR A 165 16.19 2.60 -6.29
CA THR A 165 15.30 3.59 -5.69
C THR A 165 15.90 4.07 -4.39
N PHE A 166 15.99 5.38 -4.22
CA PHE A 166 16.44 6.01 -2.99
C PHE A 166 15.32 6.77 -2.32
N ALA A 167 15.10 6.51 -1.04
CA ALA A 167 14.22 7.30 -0.18
C ALA A 167 15.05 8.37 0.54
N TRP A 168 14.92 9.62 0.10
CA TRP A 168 15.68 10.74 0.66
C TRP A 168 15.00 11.32 1.90
N LEU A 169 15.69 11.19 3.05
CA LEU A 169 15.26 11.70 4.34
C LEU A 169 15.71 13.16 4.50
N THR A 170 14.81 14.06 4.14
CA THR A 170 15.08 15.51 4.01
C THR A 170 15.41 16.22 5.32
N THR A 171 15.06 15.65 6.47
CA THR A 171 15.29 16.27 7.79
C THR A 171 16.32 15.53 8.63
N LEU A 172 16.60 14.26 8.32
CA LEU A 172 17.46 13.41 9.11
C LEU A 172 18.87 13.32 8.51
N SER A 173 19.86 13.81 9.25
CA SER A 173 21.27 13.58 8.91
C SER A 173 21.74 12.21 9.38
N ARG A 174 22.77 11.65 8.73
CA ARG A 174 23.36 10.37 9.13
C ARG A 174 23.89 10.45 10.57
N GLN A 175 24.71 11.45 10.86
CA GLN A 175 25.24 11.69 12.21
C GLN A 175 24.13 11.90 13.24
N GLY A 176 23.06 12.61 12.87
CA GLY A 176 21.90 12.83 13.73
C GLY A 176 21.22 11.51 14.09
N TYR A 177 20.95 10.66 13.10
CA TYR A 177 20.36 9.34 13.32
C TYR A 177 21.22 8.46 14.23
N LEU A 178 22.53 8.41 13.97
CA LEU A 178 23.49 7.58 14.70
C LEU A 178 23.59 7.99 16.17
N SER A 179 23.81 9.28 16.43
CA SER A 179 23.90 9.82 17.79
C SER A 179 22.60 9.63 18.58
N GLN A 180 21.43 9.76 17.93
CA GLN A 180 20.16 9.51 18.59
C GLN A 180 19.94 8.02 18.87
N THR A 181 20.28 7.14 17.93
CA THR A 181 20.17 5.68 18.12
C THR A 181 21.07 5.22 19.26
N GLU A 182 22.31 5.67 19.31
CA GLU A 182 23.23 5.35 20.42
C GLU A 182 22.67 5.83 21.75
N ARG A 183 22.16 7.07 21.81
CA ARG A 183 21.53 7.63 23.01
C ARG A 183 20.32 6.79 23.46
N LEU A 184 19.46 6.39 22.53
CA LEU A 184 18.28 5.57 22.82
C LEU A 184 18.69 4.19 23.36
N GLN A 185 19.70 3.56 22.76
CA GLN A 185 20.22 2.26 23.23
C GLN A 185 20.83 2.36 24.64
N GLN A 186 21.64 3.40 24.90
CA GLN A 186 22.22 3.64 26.23
C GLN A 186 21.12 3.92 27.27
N GLN A 187 20.16 4.78 26.93
CA GLN A 187 19.03 5.10 27.79
C GLN A 187 18.17 3.85 28.07
N ALA A 188 17.87 3.03 27.06
CA ALA A 188 17.12 1.79 27.24
C ALA A 188 17.85 0.80 28.17
N LYS A 189 19.19 0.70 28.06
CA LYS A 189 20.00 -0.14 28.94
C LYS A 189 19.95 0.33 30.40
N LEU A 190 20.14 1.63 30.64
CA LEU A 190 20.07 2.22 31.98
C LEU A 190 18.67 2.08 32.59
N LEU A 191 17.64 2.43 31.82
CA LEU A 191 16.24 2.35 32.24
C LEU A 191 15.83 0.90 32.56
N ARG A 192 16.31 -0.10 31.83
CA ARG A 192 16.05 -1.52 32.16
C ARG A 192 16.74 -1.95 33.46
N ALA A 193 17.92 -1.44 33.75
CA ALA A 193 18.65 -1.75 34.99
C ALA A 193 18.02 -1.11 36.24
N GLU A 194 17.42 0.08 36.09
CA GLU A 194 16.79 0.83 37.18
C GLU A 194 15.32 0.45 37.44
N ALA A 195 14.71 -0.39 36.58
CA ALA A 195 13.31 -0.76 36.73
C ALA A 195 13.07 -1.55 38.02
N LYS A 196 12.17 -1.06 38.87
CA LYS A 196 11.86 -1.65 40.18
C LYS A 196 10.88 -2.81 40.08
N SER A 197 10.22 -2.97 38.93
CA SER A 197 9.24 -4.02 38.66
C SER A 197 9.31 -4.52 37.22
N GLY A 198 8.74 -5.70 36.97
CA GLY A 198 8.62 -6.25 35.62
C GLY A 198 7.78 -5.36 34.70
N ILE A 199 6.69 -4.77 35.21
CA ILE A 199 5.80 -3.87 34.47
C ILE A 199 6.56 -2.63 34.02
N GLU A 200 7.28 -1.99 34.94
CA GLU A 200 8.08 -0.80 34.65
C GLU A 200 9.16 -1.09 33.59
N ARG A 201 9.77 -2.29 33.64
CA ARG A 201 10.74 -2.73 32.63
C ARG A 201 10.11 -2.86 31.24
N VAL A 202 8.89 -3.40 31.16
CA VAL A 202 8.13 -3.52 29.90
C VAL A 202 7.75 -2.13 29.37
N GLN A 203 7.15 -1.27 30.20
CA GLN A 203 6.77 0.10 29.83
C GLN A 203 7.94 0.91 29.28
N ARG A 204 9.10 0.85 29.94
CA ARG A 204 10.33 1.51 29.48
C ARG A 204 10.84 0.92 28.15
N GLY A 205 10.67 -0.38 27.93
CA GLY A 205 10.98 -1.03 26.66
C GLY A 205 10.08 -0.59 25.51
N LEU A 206 8.77 -0.50 25.75
CA LEU A 206 7.78 -0.01 24.78
C LEU A 206 8.06 1.45 24.40
N GLU A 207 8.40 2.29 25.38
CA GLU A 207 8.77 3.69 25.15
C GLU A 207 10.04 3.83 24.31
N GLY A 208 11.09 3.05 24.60
CA GLY A 208 12.32 3.06 23.79
C GLY A 208 12.04 2.65 22.34
N THR A 209 11.24 1.60 22.15
CA THR A 209 10.80 1.14 20.82
C THR A 209 10.03 2.23 20.07
N ARG A 210 9.10 2.91 20.75
CA ARG A 210 8.34 4.03 20.19
C ARG A 210 9.27 5.14 19.69
N GLN A 211 10.27 5.50 20.50
CA GLN A 211 11.23 6.55 20.15
C GLN A 211 12.12 6.15 18.96
N GLU A 212 12.51 4.88 18.85
CA GLU A 212 13.26 4.37 17.68
C GLU A 212 12.42 4.45 16.39
N ILE A 213 11.15 4.06 16.43
CA ILE A 213 10.24 4.17 15.29
C ILE A 213 10.04 5.64 14.90
N GLU A 214 9.84 6.51 15.88
CA GLU A 214 9.65 7.96 15.64
C GLU A 214 10.92 8.64 15.11
N LEU A 215 12.12 8.18 15.50
CA LEU A 215 13.37 8.75 15.00
C LEU A 215 13.42 8.78 13.47
N LEU A 216 12.93 7.71 12.82
CA LEU A 216 12.85 7.64 11.36
C LEU A 216 11.51 8.18 10.83
N SER A 217 10.39 7.79 11.44
CA SER A 217 9.04 8.11 10.93
C SER A 217 8.60 9.56 11.14
N LEU A 218 9.34 10.37 11.88
CA LEU A 218 9.11 11.82 11.95
C LEU A 218 9.63 12.56 10.72
N ASP A 219 10.46 11.95 9.87
CA ASP A 219 10.85 12.59 8.63
C ASP A 219 9.61 12.85 7.75
N PRO A 220 9.49 14.03 7.13
CA PRO A 220 8.48 14.37 6.13
C PRO A 220 8.13 13.28 5.11
N TRP A 221 9.09 12.44 4.74
CA TRP A 221 8.87 11.29 3.88
C TRP A 221 7.73 10.41 4.40
N PHE A 222 7.68 10.09 5.69
CA PHE A 222 6.65 9.22 6.28
C PHE A 222 5.29 9.89 6.48
N SER A 223 5.18 11.21 6.29
CA SER A 223 3.87 11.87 6.30
C SER A 223 3.31 12.14 4.91
N SER A 224 4.07 11.90 3.83
CA SER A 224 3.57 12.10 2.47
C SER A 224 2.72 10.93 1.99
N LEU A 225 1.62 11.21 1.30
CA LEU A 225 0.82 10.15 0.68
C LEU A 225 1.52 9.56 -0.55
N TRP A 226 2.21 10.39 -1.33
CA TRP A 226 2.90 9.94 -2.55
C TRP A 226 4.02 8.94 -2.23
N THR A 227 4.73 9.14 -1.12
CA THR A 227 5.78 8.22 -0.68
C THR A 227 5.21 6.92 -0.13
N LEU A 228 3.95 6.86 0.33
CA LEU A 228 3.30 5.59 0.67
C LEU A 228 3.14 4.70 -0.56
N GLN A 229 2.80 5.30 -1.71
CA GLN A 229 2.72 4.57 -2.97
C GLN A 229 4.09 3.98 -3.34
N GLU A 230 5.12 4.83 -3.27
CA GLU A 230 6.50 4.48 -3.59
C GLU A 230 7.05 3.42 -2.61
N ALA A 231 6.68 3.51 -1.33
CA ALA A 231 7.03 2.53 -0.31
C ALA A 231 6.49 1.13 -0.61
N TYR A 232 5.25 1.06 -1.11
CA TYR A 232 4.63 -0.19 -1.51
C TYR A 232 5.28 -0.77 -2.78
N LEU A 233 5.58 0.09 -3.76
CA LEU A 233 6.15 -0.32 -5.05
C LEU A 233 7.63 -0.73 -4.95
N CYS A 234 8.37 -0.07 -4.06
CA CYS A 234 9.82 -0.24 -3.91
C CYS A 234 10.18 -0.48 -2.44
N PRO A 235 9.78 -1.61 -1.82
CA PRO A 235 10.19 -1.94 -0.46
C PRO A 235 11.72 -2.09 -0.32
N GLN A 236 12.42 -2.31 -1.44
CA GLN A 236 13.89 -2.38 -1.50
C GLN A 236 14.55 -1.00 -1.65
N SER A 237 13.81 0.10 -1.48
CA SER A 237 14.39 1.44 -1.53
C SER A 237 15.44 1.61 -0.44
N VAL A 238 16.58 2.18 -0.80
CA VAL A 238 17.67 2.47 0.14
C VAL A 238 17.44 3.84 0.77
N PHE A 239 17.54 3.95 2.09
CA PHE A 239 17.47 5.24 2.76
C PHE A 239 18.76 6.03 2.58
N ILE A 240 18.61 7.30 2.19
CA ILE A 240 19.68 8.27 2.08
C ILE A 240 19.40 9.44 3.02
N SER A 241 20.44 9.88 3.75
CA SER A 241 20.39 11.03 4.66
C SER A 241 20.13 12.36 3.94
N ARG A 242 19.82 13.40 4.69
CA ARG A 242 19.71 14.78 4.19
C ARG A 242 20.92 15.22 3.35
N GLN A 243 22.12 14.76 3.69
CA GLN A 243 23.39 15.11 3.02
C GLN A 243 23.72 14.21 1.81
N GLY A 244 22.87 13.24 1.48
CA GLY A 244 23.15 12.32 0.37
C GLY A 244 24.03 11.13 0.78
N GLU A 245 24.03 10.71 2.05
CA GLU A 245 24.83 9.58 2.54
C GLU A 245 23.95 8.34 2.79
N LEU A 246 24.52 7.14 2.63
CA LEU A 246 23.81 5.90 2.97
C LEU A 246 23.50 5.85 4.47
N MET A 247 22.24 5.54 4.79
CA MET A 247 21.84 5.15 6.14
C MET A 247 22.25 3.70 6.38
N SER A 248 22.64 3.36 7.61
CA SER A 248 23.03 2.01 8.02
C SER A 248 22.28 1.59 9.29
N PRO A 249 21.88 0.31 9.44
CA PRO A 249 21.30 -0.21 10.67
C PRO A 249 22.29 -0.27 11.85
N SER A 250 23.59 -0.42 11.58
CA SER A 250 24.64 -0.50 12.60
C SER A 250 25.92 0.22 12.15
N GLU A 251 26.67 0.74 13.12
CA GLU A 251 28.00 1.35 12.91
C GLU A 251 29.16 0.41 13.22
N ILE A 252 28.91 -0.87 13.54
CA ILE A 252 29.99 -1.74 14.04
C ILE A 252 31.16 -1.77 13.04
N ASP A 253 30.84 -1.62 11.75
CA ASP A 253 31.82 -1.51 10.68
C ASP A 253 31.70 -0.17 9.94
N ASN A 254 32.85 0.52 9.81
CA ASN A 254 33.05 1.62 8.87
C ASN A 254 34.00 1.12 7.75
N PRO A 255 33.56 1.06 6.49
CA PRO A 255 32.27 1.53 5.95
C PRO A 255 31.08 0.65 6.35
N ALA A 256 29.86 1.18 6.22
CA ALA A 256 28.62 0.47 6.55
C ALA A 256 28.59 -0.91 5.86
N GLU A 257 28.43 -1.98 6.64
CA GLU A 257 28.35 -3.37 6.15
C GLU A 257 27.23 -3.57 5.12
N ARG A 258 26.12 -2.84 5.27
CA ARG A 258 25.01 -2.83 4.32
C ARG A 258 24.17 -1.55 4.42
N PRO A 259 23.59 -1.09 3.31
CA PRO A 259 22.61 -0.01 3.35
C PRO A 259 21.36 -0.42 4.14
N MET A 260 20.75 0.54 4.85
CA MET A 260 19.43 0.36 5.45
C MET A 260 18.36 0.44 4.37
N LEU A 261 17.56 -0.62 4.25
CA LEU A 261 16.47 -0.71 3.30
C LEU A 261 15.15 -0.30 3.96
N LEU A 262 14.20 0.17 3.15
CA LEU A 262 12.84 0.41 3.60
C LEU A 262 12.19 -0.88 4.14
N SER A 263 12.47 -2.04 3.54
CA SER A 263 11.99 -3.34 4.00
C SER A 263 12.47 -3.69 5.41
N ASP A 264 13.70 -3.29 5.79
CA ASP A 264 14.19 -3.48 7.16
C ASP A 264 13.28 -2.74 8.17
N PHE A 265 12.86 -1.52 7.82
CA PHE A 265 11.98 -0.73 8.67
C PHE A 265 10.53 -1.21 8.67
N ILE A 266 10.04 -1.68 7.52
CA ILE A 266 8.72 -2.33 7.41
C ILE A 266 8.68 -3.58 8.30
N ASP A 267 9.69 -4.45 8.21
CA ASP A 267 9.79 -5.66 9.02
C ASP A 267 9.91 -5.35 10.51
N TYR A 268 10.64 -4.28 10.88
CA TYR A 268 10.71 -3.81 12.26
C TYR A 268 9.34 -3.35 12.79
N CYS A 269 8.64 -2.52 12.03
CA CYS A 269 7.29 -2.05 12.39
C CYS A 269 6.30 -3.22 12.54
N ASP A 270 6.32 -4.17 11.62
CA ASP A 270 5.46 -5.36 11.62
C ASP A 270 5.75 -6.29 12.82
N HIS A 271 7.03 -6.51 13.13
CA HIS A 271 7.44 -7.26 14.31
C HIS A 271 6.97 -6.58 15.60
N MET A 272 7.11 -5.25 15.71
CA MET A 272 6.63 -4.50 16.87
C MET A 272 5.10 -4.51 16.97
N MET A 273 4.37 -4.45 15.86
CA MET A 273 2.91 -4.58 15.87
C MET A 273 2.47 -5.96 16.35
N THR A 274 3.21 -7.02 15.99
CA THR A 274 2.98 -8.37 16.51
C THR A 274 3.12 -8.44 18.02
N ILE A 275 4.11 -7.74 18.60
CA ILE A 275 4.30 -7.64 20.05
C ILE A 275 3.15 -6.86 20.70
N VAL A 276 2.78 -5.70 20.14
CA VAL A 276 1.65 -4.88 20.63
C VAL A 276 0.38 -5.73 20.69
N THR A 277 0.08 -6.36 19.57
CA THR A 277 -1.08 -7.24 19.40
C THR A 277 -1.05 -8.41 20.39
N SER A 278 0.13 -8.97 20.67
CA SER A 278 0.28 -10.05 21.65
C SER A 278 -0.05 -9.61 23.07
N HIS A 279 0.35 -8.39 23.45
CA HIS A 279 0.01 -7.80 24.75
C HIS A 279 -1.47 -7.46 24.88
N GLU A 280 -2.09 -6.92 23.82
CA GLU A 280 -3.55 -6.67 23.80
C GLU A 280 -4.35 -7.95 24.02
N LYS A 281 -3.87 -9.08 23.47
CA LYS A 281 -4.57 -10.38 23.50
C LYS A 281 -4.32 -11.18 24.78
N LYS A 282 -3.12 -11.10 25.34
CA LYS A 282 -2.71 -11.84 26.54
C LYS A 282 -2.08 -10.84 27.53
N PRO A 283 -2.90 -10.07 28.26
CA PRO A 283 -2.40 -9.11 29.23
C PRO A 283 -1.85 -9.84 30.47
N GLN A 284 -0.67 -10.44 30.31
CA GLN A 284 0.06 -11.11 31.40
C GLN A 284 0.89 -10.12 32.20
N THR A 285 1.36 -9.04 31.55
CA THR A 285 2.35 -8.12 32.13
C THR A 285 1.96 -6.65 32.00
N ILE A 286 1.11 -6.30 31.04
CA ILE A 286 0.68 -4.92 30.80
C ILE A 286 -0.79 -4.89 30.41
N ASP A 287 -1.52 -3.87 30.86
CA ASP A 287 -2.92 -3.65 30.49
C ASP A 287 -3.01 -3.30 28.98
N PRO A 288 -4.00 -3.81 28.22
CA PRO A 288 -4.18 -3.43 26.82
C PRO A 288 -4.41 -1.92 26.61
N ASN A 289 -4.90 -1.21 27.63
CA ASN A 289 -5.10 0.23 27.64
C ASN A 289 -3.93 1.00 28.27
N ASP A 290 -2.79 0.33 28.52
CA ASP A 290 -1.61 1.01 29.02
C ASP A 290 -1.13 2.06 28.01
N LYS A 291 -0.89 3.27 28.50
CA LYS A 291 -0.52 4.43 27.67
C LYS A 291 0.72 4.20 26.82
N TYR A 292 1.70 3.40 27.27
CA TYR A 292 2.93 3.12 26.53
C TYR A 292 2.67 2.14 25.38
N LEU A 293 1.82 1.14 25.62
CA LEU A 293 1.39 0.20 24.58
C LEU A 293 0.60 0.92 23.48
N LEU A 294 -0.37 1.75 23.87
CA LEU A 294 -1.16 2.56 22.94
C LEU A 294 -0.29 3.58 22.18
N ALA A 295 0.66 4.24 22.86
CA ALA A 295 1.57 5.17 22.21
C ALA A 295 2.48 4.49 21.18
N LEU A 296 3.00 3.29 21.48
CA LEU A 296 3.75 2.48 20.52
C LEU A 296 2.87 2.09 19.33
N LYS A 297 1.65 1.58 19.58
CA LYS A 297 0.68 1.23 18.53
C LYS A 297 0.45 2.40 17.57
N HIS A 298 0.17 3.58 18.11
CA HIS A 298 -0.05 4.79 17.33
C HIS A 298 1.20 5.24 16.57
N ALA A 299 2.41 5.10 17.13
CA ALA A 299 3.63 5.41 16.39
C ALA A 299 3.81 4.49 15.18
N ILE A 300 3.55 3.18 15.34
CA ILE A 300 3.60 2.21 14.24
C ILE A 300 2.52 2.50 13.19
N GLU A 301 1.28 2.80 13.60
CA GLU A 301 0.19 3.14 12.68
C GLU A 301 0.50 4.43 11.90
N ARG A 302 1.02 5.45 12.59
CA ARG A 302 1.39 6.74 11.96
C ARG A 302 2.56 6.65 11.01
N SER A 303 3.48 5.69 11.18
CA SER A 303 4.55 5.46 10.19
C SER A 303 3.99 5.02 8.84
N GLY A 304 2.77 4.46 8.84
CA GLY A 304 2.07 3.94 7.67
C GLY A 304 2.80 2.77 7.01
N MET A 305 3.60 2.02 7.78
CA MET A 305 4.33 0.82 7.33
C MET A 305 3.53 -0.47 7.55
N ILE A 306 2.49 -0.43 8.39
CA ILE A 306 1.62 -1.59 8.67
C ILE A 306 0.98 -2.08 7.38
N GLY A 307 1.01 -3.40 7.17
CA GLY A 307 0.40 -4.04 6.01
C GLY A 307 1.27 -4.02 4.75
N LEU A 308 2.28 -3.15 4.66
CA LEU A 308 3.18 -3.13 3.50
C LEU A 308 3.97 -4.44 3.35
N ARG A 309 4.35 -5.09 4.46
CA ARG A 309 5.00 -6.41 4.45
C ARG A 309 4.17 -7.46 3.72
N SER A 310 2.86 -7.44 3.94
CA SER A 310 1.95 -8.39 3.31
C SER A 310 1.87 -8.20 1.80
N SER A 311 2.39 -7.10 1.24
CA SER A 311 2.28 -6.74 -0.17
C SER A 311 0.83 -6.81 -0.69
N LEU A 312 -0.16 -6.64 0.21
CA LEU A 312 -1.58 -6.58 -0.11
C LEU A 312 -1.97 -5.13 -0.39
N PRO A 313 -2.32 -4.77 -1.64
CA PRO A 313 -2.73 -3.41 -1.99
C PRO A 313 -3.91 -2.87 -1.16
N VAL A 314 -4.81 -3.75 -0.69
CA VAL A 314 -5.98 -3.36 0.11
C VAL A 314 -5.64 -2.68 1.43
N THR A 315 -4.40 -2.83 1.92
CA THR A 315 -3.91 -2.19 3.15
C THR A 315 -3.61 -0.69 2.97
N LEU A 316 -3.44 -0.24 1.72
CA LEU A 316 -2.95 1.08 1.41
C LEU A 316 -3.96 2.18 1.71
N LEU A 317 -5.26 1.92 1.53
CA LEU A 317 -6.29 2.92 1.86
C LEU A 317 -6.36 3.16 3.38
N GLY A 318 -6.20 2.10 4.17
CA GLY A 318 -6.04 2.19 5.63
C GLY A 318 -4.78 2.98 6.01
N ALA A 319 -3.63 2.64 5.43
CA ALA A 319 -2.38 3.36 5.68
C ALA A 319 -2.43 4.84 5.22
N ALA A 320 -3.14 5.14 4.13
CA ALA A 320 -3.30 6.49 3.58
C ALA A 320 -4.01 7.45 4.55
N ARG A 321 -4.83 6.96 5.48
CA ARG A 321 -5.51 7.79 6.49
C ARG A 321 -4.52 8.47 7.45
N HIS A 322 -3.36 7.85 7.67
CA HIS A 322 -2.30 8.37 8.54
C HIS A 322 -1.36 9.34 7.80
N ARG A 323 -1.51 9.51 6.49
CA ARG A 323 -0.70 10.43 5.69
C ARG A 323 -1.37 11.80 5.55
N THR A 324 -0.55 12.82 5.37
CA THR A 324 -0.98 14.20 5.15
C THR A 324 -1.33 14.42 3.68
N THR A 325 -2.55 14.86 3.42
CA THR A 325 -3.06 15.18 2.08
C THR A 325 -3.45 16.64 1.97
N THR A 326 -3.22 17.27 0.82
CA THR A 326 -3.73 18.63 0.55
C THR A 326 -5.23 18.60 0.27
N ARG A 327 -5.72 17.57 -0.44
CA ARG A 327 -7.14 17.33 -0.68
C ARG A 327 -7.52 15.96 -0.14
N ALA A 328 -8.70 15.84 0.45
CA ALA A 328 -9.16 14.55 0.98
C ALA A 328 -9.20 13.45 -0.10
N THR A 329 -9.52 13.81 -1.34
CA THR A 329 -9.55 12.93 -2.51
C THR A 329 -8.19 12.40 -2.94
N ASP A 330 -7.09 13.04 -2.53
CA ASP A 330 -5.75 12.57 -2.82
C ASP A 330 -5.54 11.16 -2.23
N ARG A 331 -6.25 10.79 -1.15
CA ARG A 331 -6.19 9.44 -0.54
C ARG A 331 -6.47 8.30 -1.52
N VAL A 332 -7.32 8.54 -2.53
CA VAL A 332 -7.57 7.56 -3.60
C VAL A 332 -6.64 7.82 -4.78
N TYR A 333 -6.50 9.07 -5.23
CA TYR A 333 -5.65 9.40 -6.38
C TYR A 333 -4.18 9.00 -6.19
N GLY A 334 -3.68 9.09 -4.96
CA GLY A 334 -2.31 8.76 -4.59
C GLY A 334 -2.04 7.26 -4.41
N ILE A 335 -3.05 6.39 -4.52
CA ILE A 335 -2.86 4.93 -4.44
C ILE A 335 -3.45 4.17 -5.64
N MET A 336 -4.35 4.76 -6.42
CA MET A 336 -5.07 4.07 -7.51
C MET A 336 -4.14 3.42 -8.54
N GLN A 337 -2.94 3.97 -8.75
CA GLN A 337 -1.96 3.45 -9.72
C GLN A 337 -1.32 2.14 -9.29
N ILE A 338 -1.31 1.81 -7.99
CA ILE A 338 -0.87 0.49 -7.53
C ILE A 338 -1.76 -0.62 -8.07
N PHE A 339 -3.02 -0.30 -8.32
CA PHE A 339 -4.00 -1.20 -8.91
C PHE A 339 -4.07 -1.10 -10.44
N GLY A 340 -3.30 -0.17 -11.05
CA GLY A 340 -3.38 0.11 -12.49
C GLY A 340 -4.69 0.78 -12.91
N PHE A 341 -5.31 1.57 -12.02
CA PHE A 341 -6.59 2.22 -12.29
C PHE A 341 -6.43 3.72 -12.60
N GLN A 342 -7.36 4.24 -13.40
CA GLN A 342 -7.56 5.67 -13.63
C GLN A 342 -8.99 6.02 -13.22
N LEU A 343 -9.13 6.63 -12.03
CA LEU A 343 -10.41 6.91 -11.39
C LEU A 343 -10.78 8.39 -11.48
N GLY A 344 -12.06 8.72 -11.26
CA GLY A 344 -12.57 10.08 -11.22
C GLY A 344 -12.07 10.95 -12.39
N LYS A 345 -11.46 12.09 -12.06
CA LYS A 345 -10.95 13.05 -13.06
C LYS A 345 -9.79 12.53 -13.91
N SER A 346 -9.13 11.44 -13.48
CA SER A 346 -8.00 10.86 -14.22
C SER A 346 -8.44 9.86 -15.31
N ARG A 347 -9.73 9.48 -15.31
CA ARG A 347 -10.29 8.56 -16.29
C ARG A 347 -10.21 9.16 -17.71
N PRO A 348 -9.86 8.38 -18.74
CA PRO A 348 -9.86 8.85 -20.12
C PRO A 348 -11.24 9.39 -20.52
N GLY A 349 -11.27 10.60 -21.10
CA GLY A 349 -12.50 11.26 -21.54
C GLY A 349 -13.32 11.93 -20.42
N CYS A 350 -12.86 11.90 -19.16
CA CYS A 350 -13.51 12.66 -18.09
C CYS A 350 -13.27 14.17 -18.27
N ASP A 351 -14.30 14.99 -18.02
CA ASP A 351 -14.15 16.45 -17.96
C ASP A 351 -13.26 16.82 -16.75
N PRO A 352 -12.13 17.52 -16.96
CA PRO A 352 -11.22 17.92 -15.89
C PRO A 352 -11.84 18.92 -14.89
N HIS A 353 -12.99 19.51 -15.21
CA HIS A 353 -13.72 20.42 -14.33
C HIS A 353 -14.70 19.71 -13.39
N VAL A 354 -14.98 18.42 -13.58
CA VAL A 354 -15.83 17.65 -12.66
C VAL A 354 -15.07 17.40 -11.35
N GLU A 355 -15.69 17.78 -10.24
CA GLU A 355 -15.19 17.46 -8.91
C GLU A 355 -15.83 16.16 -8.42
N PHE A 356 -14.99 15.31 -7.84
CA PHE A 356 -15.42 14.07 -7.19
C PHE A 356 -15.21 14.23 -5.69
N SER A 357 -16.17 13.76 -4.90
CA SER A 357 -16.01 13.60 -3.46
C SER A 357 -15.14 12.37 -3.14
N LEU A 358 -14.59 12.32 -1.92
CA LEU A 358 -13.84 11.14 -1.48
C LEU A 358 -14.72 9.86 -1.48
N PRO A 359 -15.96 9.87 -0.94
CA PRO A 359 -16.82 8.68 -0.97
C PRO A 359 -17.12 8.16 -2.38
N GLU A 360 -17.29 9.04 -3.38
CA GLU A 360 -17.49 8.62 -4.77
C GLU A 360 -16.24 7.94 -5.35
N LEU A 361 -15.05 8.46 -5.06
CA LEU A 361 -13.80 7.85 -5.51
C LEU A 361 -13.53 6.52 -4.81
N GLU A 362 -13.88 6.39 -3.53
CA GLU A 362 -13.75 5.11 -2.83
C GLU A 362 -14.76 4.07 -3.34
N ASP A 363 -16.00 4.48 -3.65
CA ASP A 363 -16.99 3.64 -4.33
C ASP A 363 -16.45 3.17 -5.69
N GLU A 364 -15.87 4.08 -6.47
CA GLU A 364 -15.29 3.77 -7.77
C GLU A 364 -14.10 2.81 -7.65
N LEU A 365 -13.17 3.07 -6.73
CA LEU A 365 -12.03 2.21 -6.43
C LEU A 365 -12.52 0.82 -6.02
N GLY A 366 -13.45 0.74 -5.07
CA GLY A 366 -14.03 -0.51 -4.61
C GLY A 366 -14.64 -1.31 -5.75
N ARG A 367 -15.37 -0.64 -6.66
CA ARG A 367 -16.05 -1.31 -7.78
C ARG A 367 -15.05 -1.87 -8.78
N GLU A 368 -14.02 -1.11 -9.14
CA GLU A 368 -12.97 -1.61 -10.03
C GLU A 368 -12.21 -2.79 -9.39
N LEU A 369 -11.98 -2.75 -8.06
CA LEU A 369 -11.39 -3.87 -7.33
C LEU A 369 -12.28 -5.12 -7.36
N LEU A 370 -13.57 -4.99 -7.11
CA LEU A 370 -14.50 -6.12 -7.17
C LEU A 370 -14.46 -6.81 -8.55
N ILE A 371 -14.46 -6.02 -9.62
CA ILE A 371 -14.54 -6.54 -10.99
C ILE A 371 -13.22 -7.19 -11.42
N ARG A 372 -12.09 -6.53 -11.15
CA ARG A 372 -10.78 -6.97 -11.68
C ARG A 372 -10.04 -7.91 -10.75
N GLU A 373 -10.28 -7.81 -9.45
CA GLU A 373 -9.55 -8.50 -8.40
C GLU A 373 -10.53 -9.06 -7.33
N PRO A 374 -11.52 -9.90 -7.72
CA PRO A 374 -12.66 -10.24 -6.89
C PRO A 374 -12.27 -10.88 -5.55
N ILE A 375 -11.26 -11.75 -5.55
CA ILE A 375 -10.75 -12.38 -4.32
C ILE A 375 -10.03 -11.33 -3.47
N MET A 376 -8.95 -10.72 -4.00
CA MET A 376 -8.10 -9.75 -3.28
C MET A 376 -8.92 -8.59 -2.70
N SER A 377 -9.91 -8.09 -3.43
CA SER A 377 -10.77 -6.97 -3.01
C SER A 377 -11.50 -7.24 -1.70
N GLN A 378 -11.74 -8.51 -1.35
CA GLN A 378 -12.41 -8.92 -0.13
C GLN A 378 -11.44 -9.31 0.98
N MET A 379 -10.12 -9.25 0.78
CA MET A 379 -9.11 -9.75 1.73
C MET A 379 -8.75 -8.73 2.81
N HIS A 380 -9.78 -8.21 3.47
CA HIS A 380 -9.67 -7.25 4.56
C HIS A 380 -10.84 -7.43 5.51
N ILE A 381 -10.74 -7.01 6.75
CA ILE A 381 -11.86 -6.97 7.68
C ILE A 381 -12.17 -5.52 8.06
N PHE A 382 -13.35 -5.27 8.61
CA PHE A 382 -13.66 -3.99 9.21
C PHE A 382 -13.53 -4.05 10.73
N GLU A 383 -12.70 -3.20 11.33
CA GLU A 383 -12.71 -3.03 12.79
C GLU A 383 -13.94 -2.23 13.24
N VAL A 384 -14.29 -1.21 12.44
CA VAL A 384 -15.49 -0.39 12.63
C VAL A 384 -16.45 -0.69 11.49
N PRO A 385 -17.69 -1.14 11.79
CA PRO A 385 -18.71 -1.34 10.77
C PRO A 385 -18.89 -0.11 9.87
N PRO A 386 -18.72 -0.23 8.54
CA PRO A 386 -18.99 0.88 7.64
C PRO A 386 -20.50 1.12 7.53
N GLN A 387 -20.88 2.20 6.83
CA GLN A 387 -22.27 2.48 6.51
C GLN A 387 -22.93 1.27 5.83
N ALA A 388 -24.21 1.04 6.14
CA ALA A 388 -24.99 -0.01 5.50
C ALA A 388 -24.89 0.07 3.97
N GLY A 389 -24.62 -1.07 3.34
CA GLY A 389 -24.42 -1.18 1.90
C GLY A 389 -23.01 -0.84 1.45
N LYS A 390 -22.03 -0.62 2.33
CA LYS A 390 -20.64 -0.30 1.99
C LYS A 390 -19.61 -1.36 2.42
N ARG A 391 -20.02 -2.48 3.02
CA ARG A 391 -19.09 -3.57 3.43
C ARG A 391 -18.46 -4.33 2.28
N TRP A 392 -18.85 -4.06 1.04
CA TRP A 392 -18.30 -4.71 -0.14
C TRP A 392 -16.97 -4.10 -0.61
N ARG A 393 -16.59 -2.91 -0.11
CA ARG A 393 -15.36 -2.21 -0.51
C ARG A 393 -14.43 -1.92 0.65
N ILE A 394 -13.14 -1.76 0.33
CA ILE A 394 -12.16 -1.21 1.26
C ILE A 394 -12.53 0.22 1.69
N SER A 395 -12.09 0.57 2.89
CA SER A 395 -12.28 1.87 3.53
C SER A 395 -11.03 2.25 4.32
N PRO A 396 -10.93 3.49 4.83
CA PRO A 396 -9.87 3.86 5.77
C PRO A 396 -9.82 2.98 7.03
N ASP A 397 -10.92 2.32 7.41
CA ASP A 397 -10.99 1.45 8.60
C ASP A 397 -10.85 -0.04 8.27
N SER A 398 -10.52 -0.34 7.02
CA SER A 398 -10.22 -1.71 6.60
C SER A 398 -8.82 -2.10 7.06
N GLN A 399 -8.73 -3.28 7.67
CA GLN A 399 -7.46 -3.89 8.06
C GLN A 399 -7.19 -5.13 7.22
N PRO A 400 -5.92 -5.46 6.92
CA PRO A 400 -5.60 -6.78 6.39
C PRO A 400 -6.15 -7.88 7.31
N THR A 401 -6.53 -9.01 6.71
CA THR A 401 -7.02 -10.15 7.49
C THR A 401 -5.97 -10.60 8.49
N ARG A 402 -6.38 -10.82 9.73
CA ARG A 402 -5.52 -11.15 10.87
C ARG A 402 -5.03 -12.60 10.84
N ARG A 403 -5.78 -13.50 10.19
CA ARG A 403 -5.70 -14.96 10.44
C ARG A 403 -5.39 -15.82 9.23
N LEU A 404 -5.45 -15.22 8.06
CA LEU A 404 -5.49 -15.99 6.85
C LEU A 404 -4.10 -15.97 6.20
N ASN A 405 -3.67 -17.15 5.76
CA ASN A 405 -2.30 -17.35 5.30
C ASN A 405 -2.25 -17.11 3.80
N TYR A 406 -1.63 -16.01 3.37
CA TYR A 406 -1.48 -15.66 1.96
C TYR A 406 -0.02 -15.55 1.51
N GLY A 407 0.94 -16.11 2.25
CA GLY A 407 2.35 -16.12 1.82
C GLY A 407 2.85 -14.74 1.34
N GLU A 408 3.53 -14.71 0.19
CA GLU A 408 4.16 -13.54 -0.44
C GLU A 408 3.17 -12.57 -1.13
N GLY A 409 2.08 -12.22 -0.46
CA GLY A 409 1.20 -11.11 -0.86
C GLY A 409 0.34 -11.34 -2.10
N LYS A 410 0.25 -10.34 -3.00
CA LYS A 410 -0.70 -10.35 -4.14
C LYS A 410 -0.58 -11.60 -5.01
N ALA A 411 0.65 -12.10 -5.23
CA ALA A 411 0.92 -13.23 -6.11
C ALA A 411 0.12 -14.49 -5.74
N VAL A 412 -0.23 -14.66 -4.45
CA VAL A 412 -1.05 -15.80 -4.03
C VAL A 412 -2.45 -15.78 -4.64
N PHE A 413 -3.02 -14.61 -4.93
CA PHE A 413 -4.34 -14.49 -5.58
C PHE A 413 -4.27 -14.61 -7.09
N ASP A 414 -3.14 -14.25 -7.70
CA ASP A 414 -2.93 -14.38 -9.15
C ASP A 414 -2.95 -15.87 -9.57
N ASP A 415 -2.56 -16.77 -8.66
CA ASP A 415 -2.63 -18.23 -8.82
C ASP A 415 -4.01 -18.84 -8.52
N MET A 416 -4.98 -18.05 -8.02
CA MET A 416 -6.29 -18.58 -7.62
C MET A 416 -7.27 -18.61 -8.79
N SER A 417 -7.97 -19.73 -8.94
CA SER A 417 -9.14 -19.78 -9.82
C SER A 417 -10.31 -19.01 -9.20
N VAL A 418 -10.79 -17.98 -9.88
CA VAL A 418 -11.97 -17.20 -9.46
C VAL A 418 -13.23 -18.05 -9.63
N LYS A 419 -14.09 -18.08 -8.60
CA LYS A 419 -15.32 -18.90 -8.54
C LYS A 419 -16.61 -18.10 -8.38
N ALA A 420 -16.51 -16.78 -8.18
CA ALA A 420 -17.63 -15.88 -8.14
C ALA A 420 -17.35 -14.62 -8.96
N GLU A 421 -18.37 -14.13 -9.65
CA GLU A 421 -18.37 -12.83 -10.30
C GLU A 421 -18.84 -11.77 -9.30
N LEU A 422 -18.04 -10.74 -9.07
CA LEU A 422 -18.40 -9.62 -8.20
C LEU A 422 -18.59 -8.34 -9.02
N SER A 423 -19.56 -7.53 -8.60
CA SER A 423 -19.96 -6.29 -9.26
C SER A 423 -20.67 -5.39 -8.24
N THR A 424 -21.31 -4.31 -8.69
CA THR A 424 -22.12 -3.43 -7.84
C THR A 424 -23.54 -3.29 -8.38
N VAL A 425 -24.51 -3.12 -7.50
CA VAL A 425 -25.91 -2.82 -7.84
C VAL A 425 -26.41 -1.65 -7.01
N ALA A 426 -27.17 -0.74 -7.61
CA ALA A 426 -27.79 0.37 -6.89
C ALA A 426 -29.11 -0.10 -6.26
N LEU A 427 -29.19 -0.02 -4.92
CA LEU A 427 -30.42 -0.27 -4.16
C LEU A 427 -30.76 0.97 -3.33
N LYS A 428 -31.91 1.59 -3.62
CA LYS A 428 -32.36 2.83 -2.96
C LYS A 428 -31.25 3.90 -2.92
N GLU A 429 -30.64 4.16 -4.07
CA GLU A 429 -29.59 5.18 -4.25
C GLU A 429 -28.24 4.86 -3.55
N VAL A 430 -28.11 3.72 -2.88
CA VAL A 430 -26.84 3.23 -2.33
C VAL A 430 -26.27 2.17 -3.25
N ASN A 431 -24.98 2.27 -3.57
CA ASN A 431 -24.25 1.19 -4.25
C ASN A 431 -23.95 0.07 -3.26
N TRP A 432 -24.50 -1.12 -3.52
CA TRP A 432 -24.18 -2.37 -2.84
C TRP A 432 -23.25 -3.20 -3.70
N GLY A 433 -22.50 -4.10 -3.08
CA GLY A 433 -21.83 -5.18 -3.80
C GLY A 433 -22.89 -6.13 -4.36
N HIS A 434 -22.58 -6.77 -5.46
CA HIS A 434 -23.39 -7.80 -6.07
C HIS A 434 -22.50 -9.00 -6.39
N PHE A 435 -23.01 -10.20 -6.17
CA PHE A 435 -22.30 -11.43 -6.52
C PHE A 435 -23.17 -12.32 -7.41
N SER A 436 -22.52 -13.12 -8.25
CA SER A 436 -23.06 -14.34 -8.83
C SER A 436 -22.05 -15.47 -8.61
N GLY A 437 -22.47 -16.56 -7.98
CA GLY A 437 -21.55 -17.63 -7.61
C GLY A 437 -22.22 -18.72 -6.79
N LYS A 438 -21.42 -19.71 -6.38
CA LYS A 438 -21.89 -20.82 -5.57
C LYS A 438 -21.96 -20.45 -4.09
N LEU A 439 -23.09 -20.71 -3.46
CA LEU A 439 -23.32 -20.59 -2.02
C LEU A 439 -23.46 -21.95 -1.36
N CYS A 440 -22.90 -22.11 -0.17
CA CYS A 440 -23.14 -23.26 0.71
C CYS A 440 -23.54 -22.76 2.10
N LYS A 441 -24.37 -23.52 2.84
CA LYS A 441 -24.62 -23.21 4.25
C LYS A 441 -23.31 -23.32 5.02
N PHE A 442 -23.02 -22.32 5.85
CA PHE A 442 -21.79 -22.35 6.63
C PHE A 442 -21.77 -23.51 7.62
N SER A 443 -22.93 -23.89 8.16
CA SER A 443 -23.07 -25.05 9.06
C SER A 443 -22.61 -26.37 8.43
N THR A 444 -22.81 -26.57 7.13
CA THR A 444 -22.37 -27.77 6.41
C THR A 444 -20.84 -27.93 6.49
N LEU A 445 -20.09 -26.84 6.28
CA LEU A 445 -18.64 -26.86 6.42
C LEU A 445 -18.19 -27.04 7.87
N VAL A 446 -18.88 -26.39 8.80
CA VAL A 446 -18.59 -26.52 10.23
C VAL A 446 -18.80 -27.96 10.72
N GLU A 447 -19.83 -28.65 10.24
CA GLU A 447 -20.06 -30.07 10.56
C GLU A 447 -18.91 -30.95 10.08
N ILE A 448 -18.43 -30.73 8.84
CA ILE A 448 -17.26 -31.41 8.30
C ILE A 448 -16.02 -31.11 9.17
N TRP A 449 -15.78 -29.85 9.52
CA TRP A 449 -14.67 -29.43 10.40
C TRP A 449 -14.77 -29.99 11.82
N ASN A 450 -16.00 -30.27 12.28
CA ASN A 450 -16.27 -30.81 13.60
C ASN A 450 -16.20 -32.35 13.65
N SER A 451 -16.25 -33.03 12.50
CA SER A 451 -16.32 -34.50 12.41
C SER A 451 -15.07 -35.23 12.91
N LYS A 452 -13.88 -34.60 12.86
CA LYS A 452 -12.61 -35.22 13.25
C LYS A 452 -11.82 -34.35 14.23
N VAL A 453 -11.27 -34.97 15.29
CA VAL A 453 -10.41 -34.28 16.27
C VAL A 453 -9.03 -34.08 15.67
N GLY A 454 -8.47 -32.87 15.78
CA GLY A 454 -7.10 -32.54 15.34
C GLY A 454 -6.96 -31.94 13.93
N TRP A 455 -8.04 -31.92 13.13
CA TRP A 455 -8.03 -31.23 11.84
C TRP A 455 -8.32 -29.73 11.99
N THR A 456 -7.59 -28.91 11.24
CA THR A 456 -7.67 -27.43 11.29
C THR A 456 -8.89 -26.85 10.59
N GLY A 457 -9.62 -27.64 9.80
CA GLY A 457 -10.86 -27.22 9.14
C GLY A 457 -10.67 -26.00 8.25
N GLY A 458 -11.05 -24.83 8.78
CA GLY A 458 -10.84 -23.53 8.18
C GLY A 458 -10.66 -22.42 9.21
N ASN A 459 -10.08 -21.31 8.78
CA ASN A 459 -9.98 -20.07 9.52
C ASN A 459 -11.10 -19.12 9.07
N ILE A 460 -11.78 -18.49 10.04
CA ILE A 460 -12.68 -17.37 9.79
C ILE A 460 -12.08 -16.09 10.37
N ASP A 461 -12.30 -14.98 9.68
CA ASP A 461 -11.94 -13.65 10.14
C ASP A 461 -13.16 -12.74 9.98
N LEU A 462 -13.74 -12.35 11.12
CA LEU A 462 -15.04 -11.68 11.18
C LEU A 462 -14.88 -10.17 11.21
N ASP A 463 -15.84 -9.48 10.59
CA ASP A 463 -15.98 -8.04 10.68
C ASP A 463 -16.43 -7.63 12.10
N GLY A 464 -15.70 -6.71 12.71
CA GLY A 464 -16.02 -6.11 13.99
C GLY A 464 -14.80 -5.86 14.89
N PRO A 465 -15.03 -5.14 16.00
CA PRO A 465 -13.99 -4.82 16.98
C PRO A 465 -13.62 -6.01 17.86
N GLU A 466 -14.31 -7.14 17.71
CA GLU A 466 -14.12 -8.28 18.59
C GLU A 466 -12.68 -8.81 18.50
N GLN A 467 -12.11 -9.06 19.69
CA GLN A 467 -10.69 -9.30 19.99
C GLN A 467 -10.23 -10.71 19.58
N TRP A 468 -10.55 -11.12 18.37
CA TRP A 468 -10.32 -12.47 17.88
C TRP A 468 -8.86 -12.61 17.42
N THR A 469 -8.13 -13.59 17.96
CA THR A 469 -6.66 -13.62 17.83
C THR A 469 -6.19 -14.09 16.45
N ALA A 470 -5.18 -13.41 15.91
CA ALA A 470 -4.44 -13.71 14.68
C ALA A 470 -3.77 -15.11 14.61
N VAL A 471 -3.60 -15.82 15.72
CA VAL A 471 -2.91 -17.12 15.74
C VAL A 471 -3.61 -18.04 16.72
N HIS A 472 -4.67 -18.69 16.25
CA HIS A 472 -5.29 -19.79 16.98
C HIS A 472 -4.73 -21.11 16.49
N GLY A 473 -4.47 -22.02 17.42
CA GLY A 473 -4.37 -23.41 17.07
C GLY A 473 -5.70 -23.90 16.46
N PRO A 474 -5.67 -24.96 15.65
CA PRO A 474 -6.81 -25.62 15.00
C PRO A 474 -8.12 -25.61 15.81
N GLU A 475 -8.03 -25.91 17.12
CA GLU A 475 -9.18 -26.08 18.00
C GLU A 475 -9.99 -24.81 18.23
N LEU A 476 -9.33 -23.65 18.34
CA LEU A 476 -10.03 -22.41 18.64
C LEU A 476 -10.66 -21.80 17.39
N ALA A 477 -10.00 -21.89 16.22
CA ALA A 477 -10.63 -21.60 14.94
C ALA A 477 -11.92 -22.42 14.73
N ARG A 478 -11.86 -23.72 15.06
CA ARG A 478 -13.05 -24.61 15.05
C ARG A 478 -14.14 -24.15 16.02
N LYS A 479 -13.80 -23.82 17.28
CA LYS A 479 -14.78 -23.34 18.28
C LYS A 479 -15.48 -22.07 17.83
N GLU A 480 -14.74 -21.15 17.21
CA GLU A 480 -15.30 -19.90 16.69
C GLU A 480 -16.25 -20.14 15.51
N ALA A 481 -15.86 -21.00 14.57
CA ALA A 481 -16.73 -21.38 13.47
C ALA A 481 -18.03 -22.03 13.97
N ILE A 482 -17.96 -22.90 14.98
CA ILE A 482 -19.14 -23.48 15.64
C ILE A 482 -19.99 -22.40 16.29
N ALA A 483 -19.39 -21.52 17.10
CA ALA A 483 -20.12 -20.45 17.78
C ALA A 483 -20.83 -19.51 16.79
N PHE A 484 -20.12 -19.10 15.73
CA PHE A 484 -20.68 -18.27 14.68
C PHE A 484 -21.83 -18.98 13.94
N SER A 485 -21.67 -20.26 13.57
CA SER A 485 -22.73 -21.02 12.90
C SER A 485 -23.96 -21.23 13.78
N GLN A 486 -23.80 -21.33 15.10
CA GLN A 486 -24.92 -21.43 16.04
C GLN A 486 -25.64 -20.09 16.21
N GLN A 487 -24.89 -18.99 16.26
CA GLN A 487 -25.44 -17.63 16.34
C GLN A 487 -26.15 -17.21 15.04
N HIS A 488 -25.65 -17.69 13.90
CA HIS A 488 -26.15 -17.37 12.57
C HIS A 488 -26.47 -18.65 11.77
N PRO A 489 -27.56 -19.36 12.09
CA PRO A 489 -27.90 -20.63 11.44
C PRO A 489 -28.22 -20.51 9.95
N ASN A 490 -28.54 -19.30 9.49
CA ASN A 490 -28.78 -18.98 8.07
C ASN A 490 -27.56 -18.37 7.39
N ALA A 491 -26.39 -18.39 8.03
CA ALA A 491 -25.15 -17.94 7.40
C ALA A 491 -24.82 -18.83 6.19
N VAL A 492 -24.39 -18.18 5.12
CA VAL A 492 -23.91 -18.84 3.91
C VAL A 492 -22.49 -18.41 3.61
N LEU A 493 -21.79 -19.25 2.87
CA LEU A 493 -20.46 -18.98 2.37
C LEU A 493 -20.52 -18.88 0.84
N LEU A 494 -20.07 -17.74 0.32
CA LEU A 494 -19.86 -17.55 -1.11
C LEU A 494 -18.43 -17.97 -1.46
N LEU A 495 -18.27 -18.95 -2.35
CA LEU A 495 -16.96 -19.38 -2.82
C LEU A 495 -16.36 -18.31 -3.75
N LEU A 496 -15.32 -17.60 -3.29
CA LEU A 496 -14.66 -16.55 -4.06
C LEU A 496 -13.59 -17.12 -5.00
N GLY A 497 -12.78 -18.05 -4.49
CA GLY A 497 -11.72 -18.64 -5.27
C GLY A 497 -11.10 -19.89 -4.66
N LEU A 498 -10.31 -20.59 -5.47
CA LEU A 498 -9.63 -21.81 -5.08
C LEU A 498 -8.22 -21.86 -5.67
N ARG A 499 -7.21 -22.00 -4.80
CA ARG A 499 -5.81 -22.26 -5.20
C ARG A 499 -5.53 -23.75 -5.23
N GLU A 500 -5.09 -24.29 -6.35
CA GLU A 500 -4.53 -25.64 -6.41
C GLU A 500 -3.05 -25.60 -6.01
N ILE A 501 -2.64 -26.40 -5.02
CA ILE A 501 -1.25 -26.47 -4.59
C ILE A 501 -0.69 -27.81 -5.05
N LYS A 502 0.08 -27.74 -6.13
CA LYS A 502 0.78 -28.87 -6.73
C LYS A 502 2.06 -29.14 -5.94
N ALA A 503 1.93 -29.91 -4.86
CA ALA A 503 3.07 -30.38 -4.06
C ALA A 503 3.12 -31.91 -4.13
N PRO A 504 4.27 -32.53 -4.43
CA PRO A 504 4.39 -33.98 -4.41
C PRO A 504 4.01 -34.52 -3.03
N PRO A 505 3.38 -35.70 -3.00
CA PRO A 505 2.05 -35.86 -2.44
C PRO A 505 1.96 -35.53 -0.96
N PRO A 506 0.82 -34.96 -0.53
CA PRO A 506 -0.44 -34.92 -1.29
C PRO A 506 -0.83 -33.51 -1.82
N ASP A 507 -1.46 -33.48 -3.01
CA ASP A 507 -2.08 -32.28 -3.58
C ASP A 507 -3.23 -31.81 -2.68
N TRP A 508 -3.21 -30.54 -2.30
CA TRP A 508 -4.30 -29.90 -1.57
C TRP A 508 -4.70 -28.60 -2.26
N SER A 509 -5.88 -28.11 -1.95
CA SER A 509 -6.34 -26.81 -2.39
C SER A 509 -6.72 -25.94 -1.21
N MET A 510 -6.65 -24.63 -1.42
CA MET A 510 -6.90 -23.62 -0.42
C MET A 510 -8.02 -22.71 -0.91
N PRO A 511 -9.29 -23.04 -0.60
CA PRO A 511 -10.39 -22.20 -1.01
C PRO A 511 -10.55 -21.00 -0.08
N VAL A 512 -11.11 -19.93 -0.63
CA VAL A 512 -11.43 -18.69 0.07
C VAL A 512 -12.88 -18.31 -0.25
N GLY A 513 -13.60 -17.82 0.74
CA GLY A 513 -15.00 -17.47 0.61
C GLY A 513 -15.43 -16.31 1.50
N LEU A 514 -16.53 -15.66 1.12
CA LEU A 514 -17.13 -14.55 1.85
C LEU A 514 -18.23 -15.08 2.77
N LEU A 515 -18.16 -14.75 4.06
CA LEU A 515 -19.21 -15.09 5.02
C LEU A 515 -20.33 -14.05 4.94
N LEU A 516 -21.53 -14.54 4.66
CA LEU A 516 -22.72 -13.72 4.46
C LEU A 516 -23.82 -14.16 5.43
N VAL A 517 -24.49 -13.19 6.06
CA VAL A 517 -25.69 -13.43 6.88
C VAL A 517 -26.88 -12.67 6.29
N PRO A 518 -28.11 -13.18 6.38
CA PRO A 518 -29.28 -12.47 5.85
C PRO A 518 -29.40 -11.07 6.44
N PHE A 519 -29.61 -10.07 5.58
CA PHE A 519 -29.73 -8.69 6.03
C PHE A 519 -31.13 -8.43 6.64
N SER A 520 -31.19 -8.23 7.96
CA SER A 520 -32.44 -7.91 8.68
C SER A 520 -32.64 -6.40 8.91
N GLY A 521 -32.07 -5.55 8.06
CA GLY A 521 -32.06 -4.09 8.24
C GLY A 521 -33.34 -3.37 7.77
N GLN A 522 -33.20 -2.10 7.39
CA GLN A 522 -34.30 -1.14 7.21
C GLN A 522 -35.52 -1.68 6.43
N PRO A 523 -36.76 -1.33 6.86
CA PRO A 523 -37.98 -1.66 6.14
C PRO A 523 -37.92 -1.33 4.65
N GLY A 524 -38.29 -2.29 3.80
CA GLY A 524 -38.33 -2.19 2.35
C GLY A 524 -37.00 -2.45 1.60
N ILE A 525 -35.88 -2.74 2.29
CA ILE A 525 -34.73 -3.42 1.64
C ILE A 525 -34.84 -4.93 1.89
N SER A 526 -35.27 -5.35 3.10
CA SER A 526 -35.38 -6.77 3.46
C SER A 526 -36.49 -7.54 2.72
N GLU A 527 -37.36 -6.85 1.99
CA GLU A 527 -38.43 -7.47 1.20
C GLU A 527 -37.90 -8.10 -0.10
N THR A 528 -36.71 -7.70 -0.57
CA THR A 528 -36.02 -8.39 -1.66
C THR A 528 -35.22 -9.55 -1.06
N SER A 529 -35.52 -10.77 -1.50
CA SER A 529 -35.10 -12.03 -0.85
C SER A 529 -33.59 -12.31 -0.83
N ASN A 530 -32.75 -11.43 -1.39
CA ASN A 530 -31.35 -11.71 -1.72
C ASN A 530 -30.41 -10.56 -1.31
N VAL A 531 -30.64 -9.92 -0.17
CA VAL A 531 -29.71 -8.93 0.42
C VAL A 531 -28.99 -9.52 1.62
N TRP A 532 -27.68 -9.42 1.62
CA TRP A 532 -26.80 -10.06 2.58
C TRP A 532 -25.94 -9.01 3.31
N LEU A 533 -25.72 -9.23 4.60
CA LEU A 533 -24.69 -8.54 5.36
C LEU A 533 -23.40 -9.33 5.24
N ARG A 534 -22.31 -8.66 4.84
CA ARG A 534 -20.97 -9.24 4.96
C ARG A 534 -20.59 -9.35 6.44
N ALA A 535 -20.28 -10.56 6.87
CA ALA A 535 -19.90 -10.87 8.24
C ALA A 535 -18.40 -11.15 8.40
N GLY A 536 -17.69 -11.45 7.31
CA GLY A 536 -16.26 -11.75 7.35
C GLY A 536 -15.80 -12.55 6.14
N ILE A 537 -14.64 -13.19 6.28
CA ILE A 537 -14.02 -14.04 5.26
C ILE A 537 -13.69 -15.39 5.89
N CYS A 538 -13.70 -16.43 5.07
CA CYS A 538 -13.24 -17.75 5.44
C CYS A 538 -12.17 -18.24 4.46
N GLN A 539 -11.12 -18.87 4.99
CA GLN A 539 -10.14 -19.65 4.24
C GLN A 539 -10.15 -21.06 4.81
N TRP A 540 -10.10 -22.09 3.99
CA TRP A 540 -10.03 -23.47 4.48
C TRP A 540 -9.11 -24.32 3.62
N TRP A 541 -8.94 -25.57 4.02
CA TRP A 541 -8.07 -26.52 3.36
C TRP A 541 -8.90 -27.70 2.86
N THR A 542 -8.72 -28.08 1.61
CA THR A 542 -9.29 -29.34 1.11
C THR A 542 -8.34 -30.44 1.54
N SER A 543 -8.75 -31.21 2.53
CA SER A 543 -7.90 -32.18 3.20
C SER A 543 -7.25 -33.17 2.23
N THR A 544 -6.03 -33.56 2.53
CA THR A 544 -5.35 -34.73 1.96
C THR A 544 -5.61 -35.99 2.77
N ASP A 545 -6.48 -35.89 3.76
CA ASP A 545 -6.80 -36.97 4.68
C ASP A 545 -7.41 -38.13 3.90
N PRO A 546 -6.77 -39.31 3.89
CA PRO A 546 -7.29 -40.47 3.18
C PRO A 546 -8.65 -40.93 3.72
N ASP A 547 -9.06 -40.48 4.90
CA ASP A 547 -10.35 -40.83 5.51
C ASP A 547 -11.51 -39.94 5.04
N HIS A 548 -11.24 -38.81 4.36
CA HIS A 548 -12.33 -38.01 3.79
C HIS A 548 -12.94 -38.72 2.58
N SER A 549 -14.26 -38.88 2.57
CA SER A 549 -14.96 -39.39 1.41
C SER A 549 -14.80 -38.42 0.22
N PRO A 550 -14.88 -38.91 -1.03
CA PRO A 550 -14.86 -38.05 -2.22
C PRO A 550 -15.93 -36.95 -2.17
N GLU A 551 -17.08 -37.21 -1.54
CA GLU A 551 -18.16 -36.23 -1.35
C GLU A 551 -17.77 -35.10 -0.38
N VAL A 552 -17.09 -35.43 0.72
CA VAL A 552 -16.55 -34.42 1.66
C VAL A 552 -15.50 -33.58 0.96
N VAL A 553 -14.60 -34.20 0.19
CA VAL A 553 -13.58 -33.48 -0.59
C VAL A 553 -14.23 -32.56 -1.62
N GLY A 554 -15.21 -33.06 -2.38
CA GLY A 554 -15.98 -32.26 -3.33
C GLY A 554 -16.74 -31.11 -2.66
N THR A 555 -17.28 -31.32 -1.46
CA THR A 555 -17.90 -30.24 -0.68
C THR A 555 -16.89 -29.19 -0.25
N LEU A 556 -15.70 -29.59 0.21
CA LEU A 556 -14.64 -28.64 0.55
C LEU A 556 -14.11 -27.90 -0.70
N GLN A 557 -14.17 -28.50 -1.90
CA GLN A 557 -13.71 -27.90 -3.16
C GLN A 557 -14.75 -27.01 -3.85
N GLY A 558 -16.00 -26.99 -3.40
CA GLY A 558 -17.06 -26.24 -4.09
C GLY A 558 -17.75 -27.01 -5.23
N GLU A 559 -17.63 -28.33 -5.23
CA GLU A 559 -18.04 -29.21 -6.33
C GLU A 559 -19.26 -30.08 -6.01
N SER A 560 -19.63 -30.23 -4.72
CA SER A 560 -20.81 -31.00 -4.32
C SER A 560 -22.14 -30.28 -4.60
N GLU A 561 -23.24 -31.03 -4.50
CA GLU A 561 -24.61 -30.51 -4.68
C GLU A 561 -25.03 -29.51 -3.59
N GLU A 562 -24.33 -29.48 -2.45
CA GLU A 562 -24.53 -28.49 -1.37
C GLU A 562 -24.18 -27.06 -1.80
N TRP A 563 -23.47 -26.90 -2.92
CA TRP A 563 -23.09 -25.61 -3.48
C TRP A 563 -24.07 -25.16 -4.56
N ILE A 564 -25.00 -24.29 -4.17
CA ILE A 564 -26.10 -23.83 -5.03
C ILE A 564 -25.68 -22.54 -5.73
N LEU A 565 -25.83 -22.49 -7.06
CA LEU A 565 -25.62 -21.26 -7.83
C LEU A 565 -26.68 -20.22 -7.44
N SER A 566 -26.22 -19.04 -7.04
CA SER A 566 -27.08 -17.95 -6.58
C SER A 566 -26.52 -16.60 -7.00
N ALA A 567 -27.34 -15.56 -6.83
CA ALA A 567 -26.93 -14.18 -6.98
C ALA A 567 -27.63 -13.31 -5.94
N GLY A 568 -26.96 -12.25 -5.52
CA GLY A 568 -27.49 -11.37 -4.48
C GLY A 568 -26.67 -10.10 -4.29
N ALA A 569 -27.26 -9.14 -3.57
CA ALA A 569 -26.57 -7.95 -3.13
C ALA A 569 -25.95 -8.16 -1.75
N PHE A 570 -24.80 -7.57 -1.48
CA PHE A 570 -24.15 -7.63 -0.18
C PHE A 570 -23.47 -6.30 0.19
N GLY A 571 -23.42 -5.96 1.47
CA GLY A 571 -22.79 -4.73 1.93
C GLY A 571 -23.04 -4.38 3.37
#